data_AF-A0A6P1PW55-F1
#
_entry.id   AF-A0A6P1PW55-F1
#
_cell.length_a   1.000
_cell.length_b   1.000
_cell.length_c   1.000
_cell.angle_alpha   90.00
_cell.angle_beta   90.00
_cell.angle_gamma   90.00
#
_symmetry.space_group_name_H-M   'P 1'
#
loop_
_entity.id
_entity.type
_entity.pdbx_description
1 polymer ?
#
loop_
_entity_poly.entity_id
_entity_poly.type
_entity_poly.pdbx_seq_one_letter_code
_entity_poly.pdbx_strand_id
1 'polypeptide(L)'
;MNDFVKLFVEIEDFFNERTRDFIESVQHDGINWTKYELQEDILNQYYYRIRVLFIEYDPDLFSLLCSNDGEYRRVSLKLIKDGLLDLSLSDSFIEKLIDISMAGNDEEKKLARNILFSRGWVLGRENLVNKVIGNFYRGGLDYYLYKDIGEFLYNMKNENLLNKHIDLGMHSQDEDIIEFADELKIKLNGK
;
A
#
# COMPACT_ATOMS: atom_id res chain seq x y z
N MET A 1 -9.82 -19.46 -8.31
CA MET A 1 -9.12 -18.16 -8.13
C MET A 1 -9.91 -17.02 -8.74
N ASN A 2 -10.38 -17.12 -9.98
CA ASN A 2 -11.24 -16.09 -10.59
C ASN A 2 -12.55 -15.85 -9.80
N ASP A 3 -13.22 -16.92 -9.37
CA ASP A 3 -14.47 -16.80 -8.58
C ASP A 3 -14.25 -16.14 -7.22
N PHE A 4 -13.12 -16.39 -6.55
CA PHE A 4 -12.76 -15.72 -5.31
C PHE A 4 -12.62 -14.21 -5.49
N VAL A 5 -11.85 -13.78 -6.50
CA VAL A 5 -11.64 -12.35 -6.80
C VAL A 5 -12.97 -11.68 -7.13
N LYS A 6 -13.79 -12.33 -7.97
CA LYS A 6 -15.11 -11.81 -8.34
C LYS A 6 -16.03 -11.65 -7.12
N LEU A 7 -16.15 -12.69 -6.29
CA LEU A 7 -16.99 -12.64 -5.08
C LEU A 7 -16.48 -11.62 -4.06
N PHE A 8 -15.15 -11.48 -3.93
CA PHE A 8 -14.57 -10.44 -3.11
C PHE A 8 -15.00 -9.04 -3.59
N VAL A 9 -14.89 -8.77 -4.89
CA VAL A 9 -15.29 -7.49 -5.48
C VAL A 9 -16.77 -7.22 -5.27
N GLU A 10 -17.65 -8.23 -5.43
CA GLU A 10 -19.09 -8.07 -5.16
C GLU A 10 -19.38 -7.71 -3.69
N ILE A 11 -18.66 -8.31 -2.73
CA ILE A 11 -18.77 -7.96 -1.30
C ILE A 11 -18.27 -6.54 -1.05
N GLU A 12 -17.16 -6.16 -1.67
CA GLU A 12 -16.55 -4.84 -1.53
C GLU A 12 -17.44 -3.74 -2.11
N ASP A 13 -18.00 -3.96 -3.31
CA ASP A 13 -18.90 -3.02 -3.97
C ASP A 13 -20.15 -2.77 -3.14
N PHE A 14 -20.74 -3.84 -2.59
CA PHE A 14 -21.88 -3.71 -1.68
C PHE A 14 -21.51 -2.89 -0.43
N PHE A 15 -20.36 -3.17 0.20
CA PHE A 15 -19.91 -2.42 1.37
C PHE A 15 -19.67 -0.93 1.04
N ASN A 16 -19.05 -0.65 -0.11
CA ASN A 16 -18.75 0.70 -0.56
C ASN A 16 -20.02 1.49 -0.90
N GLU A 17 -21.01 0.85 -1.52
CA GLU A 17 -22.32 1.45 -1.78
C GLU A 17 -23.02 1.84 -0.48
N ARG A 18 -23.10 0.91 0.48
CA ARG A 18 -23.69 1.17 1.80
C ARG A 18 -22.97 2.26 2.57
N THR A 19 -21.65 2.31 2.47
CA THR A 19 -20.84 3.36 3.11
C THR A 19 -21.10 4.72 2.46
N ARG A 20 -21.28 4.79 1.13
CA ARG A 20 -21.67 6.02 0.43
C ARG A 20 -23.05 6.50 0.87
N ASP A 21 -24.05 5.62 0.90
CA ASP A 21 -25.40 5.92 1.39
C ASP A 21 -25.37 6.48 2.82
N PHE A 22 -24.56 5.87 3.70
CA PHE A 22 -24.37 6.34 5.06
C PHE A 22 -23.76 7.76 5.11
N ILE A 23 -22.69 8.01 4.36
CA ILE A 23 -22.04 9.33 4.31
C ILE A 23 -23.01 10.40 3.80
N GLU A 24 -23.73 10.13 2.72
CA GLU A 24 -24.72 11.05 2.15
C GLU A 24 -25.83 11.36 3.17
N SER A 25 -26.35 10.33 3.84
CA SER A 25 -27.36 10.52 4.88
C SER A 25 -26.84 11.32 6.08
N VAL A 26 -25.58 11.15 6.48
CA VAL A 26 -24.97 11.95 7.56
C VAL A 26 -24.78 13.40 7.14
N GLN A 27 -24.40 13.65 5.88
CA GLN A 27 -24.26 15.01 5.34
C GLN A 27 -25.60 15.76 5.29
N HIS A 28 -26.69 15.07 4.96
CA HIS A 28 -28.01 15.69 4.84
C HIS A 28 -28.75 15.85 6.17
N ASP A 29 -28.85 14.80 6.98
CA ASP A 29 -29.69 14.81 8.19
C ASP A 29 -28.90 14.78 9.50
N GLY A 30 -27.57 14.86 9.42
CA GLY A 30 -26.69 14.67 10.57
C GLY A 30 -26.57 13.21 11.02
N ILE A 31 -25.65 12.98 11.95
CA ILE A 31 -25.41 11.66 12.55
C ILE A 31 -26.31 11.44 13.76
N ASN A 32 -26.87 10.23 13.86
CA ASN A 32 -27.59 9.76 15.05
C ASN A 32 -27.17 8.32 15.37
N TRP A 33 -27.60 7.85 16.54
CA TRP A 33 -27.18 6.56 17.06
C TRP A 33 -27.62 5.39 16.14
N THR A 34 -28.86 5.41 15.67
CA THR A 34 -29.38 4.36 14.76
C THR A 34 -28.59 4.28 13.46
N LYS A 35 -28.15 5.42 12.89
CA LYS A 35 -27.29 5.43 11.70
C LYS A 35 -25.94 4.79 11.98
N TYR A 36 -25.36 5.04 13.16
CA TYR A 36 -24.09 4.43 13.57
C TYR A 36 -24.23 2.91 13.71
N GLU A 37 -25.26 2.43 14.42
CA GLU A 37 -25.55 1.00 14.60
C GLU A 37 -25.73 0.30 13.24
N LEU A 38 -26.45 0.91 12.31
CA LEU A 38 -26.62 0.36 10.96
C LEU A 38 -25.27 0.24 10.22
N GLN A 39 -24.40 1.24 10.32
CA GLN A 39 -23.09 1.20 9.69
C GLN A 39 -22.17 0.16 10.34
N GLU A 40 -22.27 -0.03 11.65
CA GLU A 40 -21.56 -1.09 12.37
C GLU A 40 -22.03 -2.48 11.90
N ASP A 41 -23.34 -2.69 11.73
CA ASP A 41 -23.89 -3.93 11.18
C ASP A 41 -23.39 -4.21 9.76
N ILE A 42 -23.35 -3.18 8.90
CA ILE A 42 -22.79 -3.28 7.54
C ILE A 42 -21.32 -3.70 7.58
N LEU A 43 -20.52 -3.08 8.45
CA LEU A 43 -19.11 -3.39 8.62
C LEU A 43 -18.90 -4.83 9.14
N ASN A 44 -19.71 -5.27 10.10
CA ASN A 44 -19.67 -6.63 10.62
C ASN A 44 -20.03 -7.66 9.55
N GLN A 45 -21.04 -7.37 8.73
CA GLN A 45 -21.41 -8.23 7.60
C GLN A 45 -20.30 -8.32 6.56
N TYR A 46 -19.62 -7.22 6.25
CA TYR A 46 -18.44 -7.23 5.39
C TYR A 46 -17.39 -8.21 5.92
N TYR A 47 -16.93 -8.03 7.15
CA TYR A 47 -15.91 -8.92 7.72
C TYR A 47 -16.35 -10.38 7.80
N TYR A 48 -17.62 -10.64 8.12
CA TYR A 48 -18.17 -11.99 8.13
C TYR A 48 -18.09 -12.65 6.74
N ARG A 49 -18.55 -11.95 5.70
CA ARG A 49 -18.55 -12.49 4.33
C ARG A 49 -17.13 -12.72 3.82
N ILE A 50 -16.19 -11.81 4.12
CA ILE A 50 -14.78 -12.02 3.78
C ILE A 50 -14.23 -13.26 4.49
N ARG A 51 -14.48 -13.44 5.79
CA ARG A 51 -14.04 -14.65 6.52
C ARG A 51 -14.60 -15.94 5.92
N VAL A 52 -15.86 -15.95 5.51
CA VAL A 52 -16.47 -17.10 4.82
C VAL A 52 -15.73 -17.40 3.52
N LEU A 53 -15.40 -16.38 2.71
CA LEU A 53 -14.59 -16.57 1.50
C LEU A 53 -13.21 -17.17 1.78
N PHE A 54 -12.53 -16.76 2.85
CA PHE A 54 -11.24 -17.36 3.22
C PHE A 54 -11.39 -18.85 3.55
N ILE A 55 -12.44 -19.23 4.29
CA ILE A 55 -12.68 -20.63 4.66
C ILE A 55 -13.02 -21.47 3.43
N GLU A 56 -13.81 -20.93 2.50
CA GLU A 56 -14.27 -21.64 1.31
C GLU A 56 -13.16 -21.83 0.27
N TYR A 57 -12.36 -20.79 0.03
CA TYR A 57 -11.40 -20.76 -1.07
C TYR A 57 -9.94 -20.95 -0.68
N ASP A 58 -9.59 -20.78 0.61
CA ASP A 58 -8.20 -20.81 1.14
C ASP A 58 -7.20 -20.10 0.21
N PRO A 59 -7.37 -18.78 -0.03
CA PRO A 59 -6.65 -18.08 -1.08
C PRO A 59 -5.16 -17.91 -0.74
N ASP A 60 -4.28 -18.26 -1.70
CA ASP A 60 -2.88 -17.87 -1.63
C ASP A 60 -2.71 -16.38 -1.96
N LEU A 61 -2.68 -15.56 -0.90
CA LEU A 61 -2.52 -14.11 -1.02
C LEU A 61 -1.19 -13.70 -1.65
N PHE A 62 -0.12 -14.48 -1.46
CA PHE A 62 1.17 -14.17 -2.07
C PHE A 62 1.15 -14.44 -3.57
N SER A 63 0.51 -15.53 -4.00
CA SER A 63 0.26 -15.78 -5.42
C SER A 63 -0.60 -14.68 -6.06
N LEU A 64 -1.63 -14.19 -5.36
CA LEU A 64 -2.44 -13.06 -5.84
C LEU A 64 -1.61 -11.76 -5.96
N LEU A 65 -0.77 -11.48 -4.94
CA LEU A 65 0.10 -10.30 -4.91
C LEU A 65 1.16 -10.31 -6.03
N CYS A 66 1.58 -11.50 -6.46
CA CYS A 66 2.52 -11.71 -7.55
C CYS A 66 1.86 -11.84 -8.93
N SER A 67 0.53 -11.72 -9.04
CA SER A 67 -0.19 -11.82 -10.30
C SER A 67 0.21 -10.69 -11.27
N ASN A 68 0.17 -10.98 -12.57
CA ASN A 68 0.30 -9.95 -13.61
C ASN A 68 -0.97 -9.08 -13.72
N ASP A 69 -2.10 -9.57 -13.21
CA ASP A 69 -3.36 -8.83 -13.17
C ASP A 69 -3.41 -7.86 -11.98
N GLY A 70 -3.62 -6.57 -12.27
CA GLY A 70 -3.70 -5.54 -11.24
C GLY A 70 -4.90 -5.67 -10.32
N GLU A 71 -6.02 -6.24 -10.77
CA GLU A 71 -7.17 -6.51 -9.90
C GLU A 71 -6.83 -7.54 -8.83
N TYR A 72 -6.14 -8.61 -9.22
CA TYR A 72 -5.73 -9.69 -8.32
C TYR A 72 -4.77 -9.16 -7.25
N ARG A 73 -3.80 -8.32 -7.65
CA ARG A 73 -2.89 -7.67 -6.71
C ARG A 73 -3.62 -6.74 -5.76
N ARG A 74 -4.55 -5.92 -6.26
CA ARG A 74 -5.36 -5.02 -5.42
C ARG A 74 -6.21 -5.78 -4.40
N VAL A 75 -6.85 -6.87 -4.80
CA VAL A 75 -7.60 -7.73 -3.87
C VAL A 75 -6.69 -8.25 -2.76
N SER A 76 -5.50 -8.75 -3.11
CA SER A 76 -4.52 -9.17 -2.09
C SER A 76 -4.16 -8.02 -1.14
N LEU A 77 -3.81 -6.84 -1.67
CA LEU A 77 -3.49 -5.64 -0.88
C LEU A 77 -4.61 -5.21 0.07
N LYS A 78 -5.86 -5.18 -0.40
CA LYS A 78 -7.02 -4.82 0.43
C LYS A 78 -7.23 -5.81 1.56
N LEU A 79 -7.15 -7.11 1.27
CA LEU A 79 -7.25 -8.17 2.27
C LEU A 79 -6.15 -8.12 3.33
N ILE A 80 -4.91 -7.85 2.91
CA ILE A 80 -3.80 -7.66 3.84
C ILE A 80 -4.06 -6.45 4.73
N LYS A 81 -4.46 -5.31 4.14
CA LYS A 81 -4.76 -4.06 4.86
C LYS A 81 -5.84 -4.23 5.92
N ASP A 82 -6.87 -5.02 5.64
CA ASP A 82 -7.98 -5.28 6.57
C ASP A 82 -7.55 -6.10 7.80
N GLY A 83 -6.37 -6.72 7.77
CA GLY A 83 -5.73 -7.27 8.98
C GLY A 83 -6.26 -8.63 9.41
N LEU A 84 -6.88 -9.34 8.48
CA LEU A 84 -7.28 -10.73 8.69
C LEU A 84 -6.08 -11.67 8.86
N LEU A 85 -4.92 -11.30 8.32
CA LEU A 85 -3.67 -12.05 8.41
C LEU A 85 -2.50 -11.14 8.74
N ASP A 86 -1.63 -11.61 9.64
CA ASP A 86 -0.33 -11.00 9.90
C ASP A 86 0.76 -11.72 9.08
N LEU A 87 1.32 -11.01 8.11
CA LEU A 87 2.36 -11.50 7.21
C LEU A 87 3.71 -10.82 7.47
N SER A 88 3.83 -10.13 8.62
CA SER A 88 5.00 -9.36 9.03
C SER A 88 6.29 -10.17 9.12
N LEU A 89 6.20 -11.50 9.30
CA LEU A 89 7.35 -12.41 9.41
C LEU A 89 7.86 -12.94 8.06
N SER A 90 7.14 -12.71 6.96
CA SER A 90 7.51 -13.24 5.65
C SER A 90 8.36 -12.23 4.86
N ASP A 91 9.68 -12.45 4.82
CA ASP A 91 10.62 -11.58 4.09
C ASP A 91 10.26 -11.43 2.61
N SER A 92 9.86 -12.51 1.94
CA SER A 92 9.45 -12.47 0.52
C SER A 92 8.20 -11.62 0.32
N PHE A 93 7.29 -11.64 1.29
CA PHE A 93 6.07 -10.86 1.26
C PHE A 93 6.35 -9.38 1.46
N ILE A 94 7.17 -9.05 2.46
CA ILE A 94 7.60 -7.67 2.71
C ILE A 94 8.43 -7.14 1.54
N GLU A 95 9.31 -7.96 0.95
CA GLU A 95 10.07 -7.61 -0.25
C GLU A 95 9.13 -7.22 -1.39
N LYS A 96 8.08 -8.01 -1.63
CA LYS A 96 7.10 -7.72 -2.68
C LYS A 96 6.25 -6.48 -2.38
N LEU A 97 5.89 -6.24 -1.12
CA LEU A 97 5.20 -5.01 -0.73
C LEU A 97 6.07 -3.76 -0.93
N ILE A 98 7.37 -3.83 -0.60
CA ILE A 98 8.30 -2.72 -0.83
C ILE A 98 8.39 -2.42 -2.33
N ASP A 99 8.56 -3.46 -3.16
CA ASP A 99 8.55 -3.36 -4.63
C ASP A 99 7.28 -2.66 -5.15
N ILE A 100 6.10 -3.12 -4.74
CA ILE A 100 4.81 -2.53 -5.14
C ILE A 100 4.66 -1.09 -4.64
N SER A 101 5.17 -0.77 -3.44
CA SER A 101 5.09 0.59 -2.88
C SER A 101 5.83 1.65 -3.69
N MET A 102 6.72 1.22 -4.59
CA MET A 102 7.55 2.06 -5.46
C MET A 102 7.12 1.94 -6.93
N ALA A 103 6.81 0.74 -7.42
CA ALA A 103 6.60 0.47 -8.84
C ALA A 103 5.17 0.05 -9.23
N GLY A 104 4.25 -0.10 -8.25
CA GLY A 104 2.85 -0.40 -8.53
C GLY A 104 2.10 0.75 -9.21
N ASN A 105 0.83 0.54 -9.57
CA ASN A 105 -0.03 1.67 -9.92
C ASN A 105 -0.34 2.54 -8.68
N ASP A 106 -0.94 3.71 -8.87
CA ASP A 106 -1.18 4.68 -7.78
C ASP A 106 -1.97 4.11 -6.60
N GLU A 107 -2.97 3.26 -6.85
CA GLU A 107 -3.75 2.62 -5.79
C GLU A 107 -2.94 1.56 -5.06
N GLU A 108 -2.23 0.72 -5.81
CA GLU A 108 -1.34 -0.31 -5.24
C GLU A 108 -0.24 0.32 -4.38
N LYS A 109 0.40 1.39 -4.86
CA LYS A 109 1.41 2.17 -4.13
C LYS A 109 0.84 2.67 -2.80
N LYS A 110 -0.34 3.30 -2.84
CA LYS A 110 -1.02 3.83 -1.63
C LYS A 110 -1.33 2.72 -0.63
N LEU A 111 -1.88 1.59 -1.09
CA LEU A 111 -2.20 0.46 -0.23
C LEU A 111 -0.94 -0.17 0.38
N ALA A 112 0.08 -0.43 -0.43
CA ALA A 112 1.33 -1.04 0.03
C ALA A 112 2.06 -0.14 1.04
N ARG A 113 2.19 1.17 0.76
CA ARG A 113 2.76 2.14 1.71
C ARG A 113 1.95 2.18 3.01
N ASN A 114 0.62 2.20 2.92
CA ASN A 114 -0.24 2.19 4.11
C ASN A 114 0.02 0.94 4.97
N ILE A 115 0.05 -0.25 4.37
CA ILE A 115 0.34 -1.51 5.09
C ILE A 115 1.72 -1.46 5.75
N LEU A 116 2.76 -1.10 4.98
CA LEU A 116 4.14 -1.09 5.45
C LEU A 116 4.37 -0.11 6.60
N PHE A 117 3.83 1.10 6.52
CA PHE A 117 4.06 2.14 7.51
C PHE A 117 3.10 2.08 8.69
N SER A 118 1.80 1.88 8.47
CA SER A 118 0.80 1.85 9.57
C SER A 118 1.04 0.70 10.54
N ARG A 119 1.60 -0.42 10.04
CA ARG A 119 1.92 -1.59 10.86
C ARG A 119 3.38 -1.67 11.28
N GLY A 120 4.21 -0.71 10.88
CA GLY A 120 5.64 -0.70 11.19
C GLY A 120 6.41 -1.88 10.58
N TRP A 121 5.91 -2.50 9.51
CA TRP A 121 6.50 -3.71 8.93
C TRP A 121 7.87 -3.48 8.29
N VAL A 122 8.28 -2.23 8.07
CA VAL A 122 9.62 -1.86 7.57
C VAL A 122 10.63 -1.57 8.68
N LEU A 123 10.19 -1.46 9.94
CA LEU A 123 11.09 -1.15 11.07
C LEU A 123 12.12 -2.27 11.25
N GLY A 124 13.40 -1.90 11.30
CA GLY A 124 14.50 -2.85 11.42
C GLY A 124 14.82 -3.65 10.15
N ARG A 125 14.16 -3.37 9.01
CA ARG A 125 14.36 -4.09 7.73
C ARG A 125 15.15 -3.31 6.69
N GLU A 126 16.07 -2.46 7.14
CA GLU A 126 16.86 -1.56 6.29
C GLU A 126 17.65 -2.31 5.20
N ASN A 127 18.19 -3.48 5.54
CA ASN A 127 18.91 -4.32 4.57
C ASN A 127 18.00 -4.83 3.44
N LEU A 128 16.76 -5.20 3.77
CA LEU A 128 15.78 -5.66 2.79
C LEU A 128 15.35 -4.51 1.88
N VAL A 129 15.06 -3.34 2.46
CA VAL A 129 14.75 -2.12 1.72
C VAL A 129 15.89 -1.75 0.77
N ASN A 130 17.12 -1.73 1.27
CA ASN A 130 18.30 -1.42 0.47
C ASN A 130 18.52 -2.43 -0.68
N LYS A 131 18.23 -3.72 -0.45
CA LYS A 131 18.28 -4.75 -1.50
C LYS A 131 17.27 -4.45 -2.62
N VAL A 132 16.01 -4.17 -2.27
CA VAL A 132 14.95 -3.89 -3.24
C VAL A 132 15.26 -2.62 -4.04
N ILE A 133 15.59 -1.52 -3.35
CA ILE A 133 15.94 -0.25 -3.99
C ILE A 133 17.17 -0.41 -4.89
N GLY A 134 18.17 -1.16 -4.46
CA GLY A 134 19.36 -1.45 -5.25
C GLY A 134 19.04 -2.17 -6.57
N ASN A 135 17.95 -2.95 -6.65
CA ASN A 135 17.52 -3.56 -7.90
C ASN A 135 16.92 -2.51 -8.86
N PHE A 136 16.13 -1.56 -8.36
CA PHE A 136 15.63 -0.44 -9.17
C PHE A 136 16.77 0.41 -9.74
N TYR A 137 17.77 0.75 -8.92
CA TYR A 137 18.91 1.55 -9.37
C TYR A 137 19.70 0.89 -10.51
N ARG A 138 19.83 -0.44 -10.50
CA ARG A 138 20.49 -1.17 -11.60
C ARG A 138 19.69 -1.16 -12.90
N GLY A 139 18.37 -1.00 -12.83
CA GLY A 139 17.48 -0.94 -13.99
C GLY A 139 17.40 0.43 -14.66
N GLY A 140 17.98 1.46 -14.04
CA GLY A 140 17.75 2.86 -14.42
C GLY A 140 16.54 3.45 -13.70
N LEU A 141 16.58 4.76 -13.44
CA LEU A 141 15.50 5.49 -12.78
C LEU A 141 14.96 6.53 -13.74
N ASP A 142 13.65 6.51 -13.97
CA ASP A 142 12.94 7.70 -14.43
C ASP A 142 12.60 8.60 -13.23
N TYR A 143 12.15 9.82 -13.53
CA TYR A 143 11.75 10.79 -12.52
C TYR A 143 10.70 10.24 -11.53
N TYR A 144 9.70 9.50 -12.02
CA TYR A 144 8.59 9.03 -11.18
C TYR A 144 9.05 7.96 -10.20
N LEU A 145 9.84 6.99 -10.66
CA LEU A 145 10.41 5.96 -9.80
C LEU A 145 11.41 6.55 -8.81
N TYR A 146 12.25 7.52 -9.24
CA TYR A 146 13.12 8.25 -8.33
C TYR A 146 12.31 8.92 -7.22
N LYS A 147 11.28 9.69 -7.60
CA LYS A 147 10.37 10.35 -6.67
C LYS A 147 9.73 9.38 -5.68
N ASP A 148 9.18 8.27 -6.18
CA ASP A 148 8.49 7.27 -5.36
C ASP A 148 9.42 6.60 -4.34
N ILE A 149 10.68 6.33 -4.71
CA ILE A 149 11.70 5.82 -3.79
C ILE A 149 12.04 6.88 -2.73
N GLY A 150 12.24 8.13 -3.12
CA GLY A 150 12.58 9.23 -2.21
C GLY A 150 11.48 9.48 -1.16
N GLU A 151 10.22 9.53 -1.60
CA GLU A 151 9.07 9.64 -0.69
C GLU A 151 8.97 8.45 0.27
N PHE A 152 9.19 7.23 -0.23
CA PHE A 152 9.20 6.03 0.60
C PHE A 152 10.27 6.12 1.70
N LEU A 153 11.51 6.46 1.33
CA LEU A 153 12.64 6.56 2.26
C LEU A 153 12.44 7.67 3.30
N TYR A 154 11.89 8.80 2.87
CA TYR A 154 11.54 9.90 3.77
C TYR A 154 10.49 9.47 4.82
N ASN A 155 9.44 8.75 4.39
CA ASN A 155 8.40 8.24 5.29
C ASN A 155 8.91 7.14 6.24
N MET A 156 9.86 6.32 5.78
CA MET A 156 10.55 5.34 6.61
C MET A 156 11.42 5.99 7.71
N LYS A 157 11.75 7.29 7.57
CA LYS A 157 12.68 8.02 8.44
C LYS A 157 14.07 7.38 8.48
N ASN A 158 14.51 6.79 7.36
CA ASN A 158 15.86 6.24 7.25
C ASN A 158 16.78 7.27 6.57
N GLU A 159 17.45 8.10 7.38
CA GLU A 159 18.32 9.18 6.88
C GLU A 159 19.50 8.65 6.06
N ASN A 160 20.06 7.50 6.42
CA ASN A 160 21.21 6.91 5.73
C ASN A 160 20.85 6.50 4.30
N LEU A 161 19.72 5.83 4.10
CA LEU A 161 19.25 5.44 2.77
C LEU A 161 18.75 6.64 1.98
N LEU A 162 18.09 7.60 2.64
CA LEU A 162 17.63 8.83 1.99
C LEU A 162 18.80 9.68 1.49
N ASN A 163 19.87 9.86 2.29
CA ASN A 163 21.08 10.56 1.87
C ASN A 163 21.71 9.92 0.63
N LYS A 164 21.86 8.59 0.62
CA LYS A 164 22.36 7.86 -0.56
C LYS A 164 21.48 8.07 -1.79
N HIS A 165 20.16 8.12 -1.61
CA HIS A 165 19.22 8.39 -2.70
C HIS A 165 19.35 9.81 -3.24
N ILE A 166 19.46 10.81 -2.36
CA ILE A 166 19.71 12.22 -2.72
C ILE A 166 21.02 12.34 -3.49
N ASP A 167 22.11 11.74 -3.00
CA ASP A 167 23.42 11.79 -3.66
C ASP A 167 23.34 11.22 -5.08
N LEU A 168 22.57 10.15 -5.30
CA LEU A 168 22.33 9.62 -6.64
C LEU A 168 21.61 10.62 -7.54
N GLY A 169 20.56 11.28 -7.05
CA GLY A 169 19.82 12.27 -7.83
C GLY A 169 20.62 13.53 -8.17
N MET A 170 21.46 13.99 -7.24
CA MET A 170 22.34 15.16 -7.46
C MET A 170 23.38 14.94 -8.57
N HIS A 171 23.71 13.69 -8.88
CA HIS A 171 24.62 13.32 -9.98
C HIS A 171 23.87 12.88 -11.26
N SER A 172 22.55 13.05 -11.30
CA SER A 172 21.74 12.77 -12.48
C SER A 172 22.05 13.75 -13.61
N GLN A 173 21.72 13.36 -14.85
CA GLN A 173 21.68 14.27 -15.99
C GLN A 173 20.29 14.88 -16.22
N ASP A 174 19.29 14.38 -15.49
CA ASP A 174 17.90 14.82 -15.56
C ASP A 174 17.68 15.95 -14.54
N GLU A 175 17.34 17.14 -15.04
CA GLU A 175 17.13 18.35 -14.23
C GLU A 175 15.99 18.19 -13.22
N ASP A 176 14.91 17.47 -13.57
CA ASP A 176 13.76 17.24 -12.69
C ASP A 176 14.16 16.35 -11.50
N ILE A 177 15.04 15.37 -11.74
CA ILE A 177 15.60 14.53 -10.67
C ILE A 177 16.51 15.35 -9.75
N ILE A 178 17.34 16.24 -10.30
CA ILE A 178 18.23 17.11 -9.50
C ILE A 178 17.39 18.05 -8.63
N GLU A 179 16.35 18.68 -9.18
CA GLU A 179 15.45 19.57 -8.43
C GLU A 179 14.79 18.82 -7.27
N PHE A 180 14.24 17.63 -7.53
CA PHE A 180 13.61 16.82 -6.47
C PHE A 180 14.63 16.34 -5.42
N ALA A 181 15.87 16.04 -5.81
CA ALA A 181 16.94 15.70 -4.88
C ALA A 181 17.25 16.85 -3.92
N ASP A 182 17.31 18.09 -4.43
CA ASP A 182 17.53 19.29 -3.60
C ASP A 182 16.34 19.54 -2.65
N GLU A 183 15.09 19.35 -3.12
CA GLU A 183 13.93 19.41 -2.23
C GLU A 183 14.00 18.40 -1.08
N LEU A 184 14.38 17.15 -1.37
CA LEU A 184 14.53 16.12 -0.35
C LEU A 184 15.64 16.47 0.65
N LYS A 185 16.75 17.05 0.16
CA LYS A 185 17.86 17.52 1.00
C LYS A 185 17.42 18.65 1.93
N ILE A 186 16.64 19.61 1.45
CA ILE A 186 16.05 20.67 2.26
C ILE A 186 15.12 20.08 3.33
N LYS A 187 14.22 19.15 2.94
CA LYS A 187 13.30 18.46 3.86
C LYS A 187 14.03 17.64 4.93
N LEU A 188 15.21 17.10 4.63
CA LEU A 188 16.03 16.36 5.57
C LEU A 188 16.73 17.30 6.57
N ASN A 189 17.28 18.42 6.10
CA ASN A 189 18.00 19.39 6.94
C ASN A 189 17.08 20.34 7.74
N GLY A 190 15.82 20.49 7.32
CA GLY A 190 14.82 21.32 7.98
C GLY A 190 14.04 20.62 9.11
N LYS A 191 14.49 19.43 9.53
CA LYS A 191 13.95 18.69 10.69
C LYS A 191 14.71 19.00 11.97
#